data_AF-A0A3N7Z6P1-F1
#
_entry.id   AF-A0A3N7Z6P1-F1
#
_cell.length_a   1.000
_cell.length_b   1.000
_cell.length_c   1.000
_cell.angle_alpha   90.00
_cell.angle_beta   90.00
_cell.angle_gamma   90.00
#
_symmetry.space_group_name_H-M   'P 1'
#
loop_
_entity.id
_entity.type
_entity.pdbx_description
1 polymer ?
#
loop_
_entity_poly.entity_id
_entity_poly.type
_entity_poly.pdbx_seq_one_letter_code
_entity_poly.pdbx_strand_id
1 'polypeptide(L)'
;MTLQIGIPLETATGERRVATVPEVVEKLIKLGFSVAVQSGAGAGANFDDDAYRAAGASIAATAAELWSGSDIVFKVRPPSADEVALMREGGTLIGFVWPAQNPELMQQLAARRATVLAIDSLPRTLSRAQKMDALTSMAGISGYRAVIEAAHAFGRFLNGQVTAAGKIPPAKVFIAGAGVAGLAAIGTAASLGAIVRANDTRAEVADQVKSLGGEFVKVDYEEEGSGGGGYAKVMSEGFQQAQRAMYAQQAKDADIIITTALIPGKPAPKLITAEMVRSMKPGSVIVDMAAEQGGNCELTVPGEAVVRHGVTIVGYTDLASRLSRQSSTLYGTNLLRVVEELCKTKDGKINVDFDDDAIRGLTVIKEGNVTWPAPPIKQAAVAPKPPAAAPAVAAPAKSKGHGHSGEPMSAKSLAIVFAIGALAFLLVGQFAPSSFLSHFTVFVLACFVGYMVIWNVTPSLHTPLMSVTNAISSIIAIGALVQIAPPLGELANAGDRPSGLILGLAVGALTLTAVNMFGGFAVTRRMLAMFRK
;
A
#
# COMPACT_ATOMS: atom_id res chain seq x y z
N MET A 1 -8.31 5.70 -36.74
CA MET A 1 -9.55 5.48 -35.98
C MET A 1 -9.15 5.32 -34.52
N THR A 2 -9.87 5.99 -33.63
CA THR A 2 -9.71 5.86 -32.18
C THR A 2 -10.24 4.50 -31.75
N LEU A 3 -9.46 3.72 -30.99
CA LEU A 3 -9.92 2.44 -30.45
C LEU A 3 -10.91 2.69 -29.30
N GLN A 4 -11.94 1.85 -29.23
CA GLN A 4 -12.94 1.90 -28.17
C GLN A 4 -12.67 0.86 -27.08
N ILE A 5 -12.64 1.31 -25.81
CA ILE A 5 -12.58 0.45 -24.63
C ILE A 5 -14.01 0.22 -24.10
N GLY A 6 -14.43 -1.04 -24.03
CA GLY A 6 -15.70 -1.48 -23.47
C GLY A 6 -15.58 -1.98 -22.03
N ILE A 7 -16.51 -1.56 -21.18
CA ILE A 7 -16.60 -1.94 -19.77
C ILE A 7 -17.94 -2.65 -19.52
N PRO A 8 -18.00 -3.99 -19.59
CA PRO A 8 -19.23 -4.74 -19.38
C PRO A 8 -19.63 -4.76 -17.90
N LEU A 9 -20.91 -5.03 -17.65
CA LEU A 9 -21.40 -5.40 -16.33
C LEU A 9 -20.86 -6.79 -15.99
N GLU A 10 -20.39 -6.96 -14.75
CA GLU A 10 -19.99 -8.28 -14.26
C GLU A 10 -21.19 -9.19 -14.04
N THR A 11 -21.12 -10.41 -14.56
CA THR A 11 -22.19 -11.43 -14.52
C THR A 11 -21.96 -12.49 -13.45
N ALA A 12 -20.74 -12.58 -12.90
CA ALA A 12 -20.41 -13.53 -11.85
C ALA A 12 -21.22 -13.25 -10.57
N THR A 13 -21.74 -14.31 -9.95
CA THR A 13 -22.55 -14.17 -8.73
C THR A 13 -21.75 -13.50 -7.61
N GLY A 14 -22.33 -12.46 -7.00
CA GLY A 14 -21.69 -11.71 -5.91
C GLY A 14 -20.58 -10.75 -6.35
N GLU A 15 -20.28 -10.64 -7.64
CA GLU A 15 -19.33 -9.66 -8.14
C GLU A 15 -19.98 -8.27 -8.20
N ARG A 16 -19.40 -7.33 -7.45
CA ARG A 16 -19.88 -5.94 -7.36
C ARG A 16 -18.86 -4.95 -7.90
N ARG A 17 -17.66 -5.40 -8.25
CA ARG A 17 -16.61 -4.54 -8.81
C ARG A 17 -16.92 -4.24 -10.27
N VAL A 18 -16.32 -3.17 -10.76
CA VAL A 18 -16.32 -2.77 -12.17
C VAL A 18 -14.87 -2.54 -12.64
N ALA A 19 -14.59 -2.84 -13.91
CA ALA A 19 -13.21 -2.86 -14.41
C ALA A 19 -12.58 -1.46 -14.51
N THR A 20 -13.39 -0.40 -14.55
CA THR A 20 -12.92 1.00 -14.50
C THR A 20 -13.93 1.91 -13.81
N VAL A 21 -13.45 3.05 -13.31
CA VAL A 21 -14.24 4.06 -12.58
C VAL A 21 -14.21 5.40 -13.33
N PRO A 22 -15.16 6.32 -13.10
CA PRO A 22 -15.22 7.60 -13.82
C PRO A 22 -13.90 8.39 -13.85
N GLU A 23 -13.19 8.46 -12.72
CA GLU A 23 -11.88 9.14 -12.62
C GLU A 23 -10.78 8.53 -13.52
N VAL A 24 -10.90 7.23 -13.85
CA VAL A 24 -9.99 6.53 -14.76
C VAL A 24 -10.45 6.69 -16.21
N VAL A 25 -11.76 6.75 -16.45
CA VAL A 25 -12.33 7.04 -17.79
C VAL A 25 -11.75 8.33 -18.36
N GLU A 26 -11.73 9.41 -17.56
CA GLU A 26 -11.15 10.69 -18.00
C GLU A 26 -9.69 10.55 -18.45
N LYS A 27 -8.93 9.67 -17.79
CA LYS A 27 -7.51 9.44 -18.10
C LYS A 27 -7.36 8.58 -19.36
N LEU A 28 -8.21 7.58 -19.56
CA LEU A 28 -8.23 6.77 -20.78
C LEU A 28 -8.57 7.64 -22.01
N ILE A 29 -9.53 8.56 -21.88
CA ILE A 29 -9.87 9.50 -22.94
C ILE A 29 -8.70 10.43 -23.27
N LYS A 30 -7.97 10.91 -22.26
CA LYS A 30 -6.73 11.71 -22.44
C LYS A 30 -5.59 10.93 -23.12
N LEU A 31 -5.62 9.59 -23.10
CA LEU A 31 -4.68 8.74 -23.84
C LEU A 31 -5.11 8.51 -25.31
N GLY A 32 -6.27 9.04 -25.71
CA GLY A 32 -6.78 9.00 -27.08
C GLY A 32 -7.80 7.90 -27.35
N PHE A 33 -8.27 7.18 -26.33
CA PHE A 33 -9.31 6.15 -26.47
C PHE A 33 -10.72 6.73 -26.34
N SER A 34 -11.72 6.09 -26.94
CA SER A 34 -13.12 6.26 -26.52
C SER A 34 -13.46 5.19 -25.49
N VAL A 35 -14.38 5.50 -24.58
CA VAL A 35 -14.81 4.55 -23.55
C VAL A 35 -16.33 4.39 -23.62
N ALA A 36 -16.77 3.13 -23.68
CA ALA A 36 -18.17 2.74 -23.59
C ALA A 36 -18.35 1.87 -22.34
N VAL A 37 -19.43 2.12 -21.59
CA VAL A 37 -19.75 1.37 -20.36
C VAL A 37 -21.14 0.78 -20.52
N GLN A 38 -21.32 -0.50 -20.18
CA GLN A 38 -22.66 -1.09 -20.16
C GLN A 38 -23.50 -0.44 -19.06
N SER A 39 -24.76 -0.12 -19.36
CA SER A 39 -25.68 0.45 -18.37
C SER A 39 -25.75 -0.41 -17.12
N GLY A 40 -25.60 0.24 -15.96
CA GLY A 40 -25.60 -0.40 -14.64
C GLY A 40 -24.30 -1.10 -14.24
N ALA A 41 -23.25 -1.11 -15.10
CA ALA A 41 -22.00 -1.81 -14.80
C ALA A 41 -21.33 -1.35 -13.49
N GLY A 42 -21.43 -0.06 -13.16
CA GLY A 42 -20.85 0.53 -11.95
C GLY A 42 -21.75 0.48 -10.71
N ALA A 43 -23.00 0.04 -10.82
CA ALA A 43 -23.99 0.15 -9.73
C ALA A 43 -23.54 -0.60 -8.45
N GLY A 44 -22.98 -1.80 -8.60
CA GLY A 44 -22.44 -2.58 -7.49
C GLY A 44 -21.26 -1.93 -6.75
N ALA A 45 -20.56 -1.00 -7.41
CA ALA A 45 -19.45 -0.23 -6.88
C ALA A 45 -19.83 1.22 -6.51
N ASN A 46 -21.13 1.53 -6.50
CA ASN A 46 -21.68 2.87 -6.25
C ASN A 46 -21.18 3.93 -7.24
N PHE A 47 -21.16 3.56 -8.53
CA PHE A 47 -20.94 4.50 -9.64
C PHE A 47 -22.14 4.42 -10.59
N ASP A 48 -22.92 5.50 -10.63
CA ASP A 48 -24.09 5.61 -11.51
C ASP A 48 -23.67 5.90 -12.96
N ASP A 49 -24.51 5.52 -13.92
CA ASP A 49 -24.27 5.75 -15.36
C ASP A 49 -24.02 7.23 -15.68
N ASP A 50 -24.69 8.15 -14.98
CA ASP A 50 -24.49 9.59 -15.17
C ASP A 50 -23.10 10.06 -14.78
N ALA A 51 -22.46 9.42 -13.80
CA ALA A 51 -21.06 9.72 -13.45
C ALA A 51 -20.11 9.33 -14.58
N TYR A 52 -20.38 8.22 -15.28
CA TYR A 52 -19.62 7.82 -16.47
C TYR A 52 -19.87 8.75 -17.66
N ARG A 53 -21.13 9.18 -17.89
CA ARG A 53 -21.45 10.19 -18.91
C ARG A 53 -20.73 11.51 -18.66
N ALA A 54 -20.73 11.98 -17.41
CA ALA A 54 -20.03 13.20 -17.01
C ALA A 54 -18.50 13.10 -17.20
N ALA A 55 -17.92 11.90 -17.02
CA ALA A 55 -16.51 11.63 -17.30
C ALA A 55 -16.19 11.47 -18.80
N GLY A 56 -17.19 11.53 -19.69
CA GLY A 56 -17.03 11.47 -21.14
C GLY A 56 -17.18 10.08 -21.77
N ALA A 57 -17.61 9.06 -21.01
CA ALA A 57 -17.94 7.76 -21.57
C ALA A 57 -19.35 7.74 -22.20
N SER A 58 -19.53 6.91 -23.22
CA SER A 58 -20.85 6.53 -23.72
C SER A 58 -21.42 5.38 -22.88
N ILE A 59 -22.76 5.26 -22.85
CA ILE A 59 -23.45 4.17 -22.17
C ILE A 59 -24.09 3.26 -23.23
N ALA A 60 -23.68 2.00 -23.27
CA ALA A 60 -24.30 0.98 -24.09
C ALA A 60 -25.49 0.35 -23.36
N ALA A 61 -26.62 0.17 -24.04
CA ALA A 61 -27.83 -0.33 -23.40
C ALA A 61 -27.76 -1.83 -23.10
N THR A 62 -26.99 -2.58 -23.89
CA THR A 62 -26.90 -4.04 -23.78
C THR A 62 -25.45 -4.52 -23.81
N ALA A 63 -25.21 -5.71 -23.26
CA ALA A 63 -23.92 -6.38 -23.35
C ALA A 63 -23.53 -6.63 -24.83
N ALA A 64 -24.46 -7.11 -25.67
CA ALA A 64 -24.18 -7.41 -27.07
C ALA A 64 -23.70 -6.17 -27.86
N GLU A 65 -24.34 -5.02 -27.66
CA GLU A 65 -23.93 -3.74 -28.25
C GLU A 65 -22.52 -3.35 -27.79
N LEU A 66 -22.24 -3.44 -26.50
CA LEU A 66 -20.94 -3.10 -25.94
C LEU A 66 -19.83 -4.01 -26.47
N TRP A 67 -20.00 -5.34 -26.38
CA TRP A 67 -18.96 -6.31 -26.72
C TRP A 67 -18.62 -6.31 -28.22
N SER A 68 -19.62 -6.10 -29.09
CA SER A 68 -19.41 -6.04 -30.54
C SER A 68 -18.82 -4.70 -31.01
N GLY A 69 -19.15 -3.60 -30.32
CA GLY A 69 -18.68 -2.24 -30.64
C GLY A 69 -17.29 -1.90 -30.07
N SER A 70 -16.73 -2.74 -29.20
CA SER A 70 -15.46 -2.45 -28.53
C SER A 70 -14.26 -3.17 -29.16
N ASP A 71 -13.18 -2.42 -29.35
CA ASP A 71 -11.89 -2.96 -29.79
C ASP A 71 -11.13 -3.64 -28.65
N ILE A 72 -11.27 -3.07 -27.45
CA ILE A 72 -10.63 -3.52 -26.22
C ILE A 72 -11.72 -3.70 -25.17
N VAL A 73 -11.72 -4.80 -24.43
CA VAL A 73 -12.63 -5.03 -23.31
C VAL A 73 -11.83 -5.14 -22.02
N PHE A 74 -12.23 -4.35 -21.01
CA PHE A 74 -11.72 -4.52 -19.65
C PHE A 74 -12.72 -5.31 -18.83
N LYS A 75 -12.27 -6.38 -18.19
CA LYS A 75 -13.13 -7.20 -17.34
C LYS A 75 -12.43 -7.55 -16.04
N VAL A 76 -13.18 -7.64 -14.95
CA VAL A 76 -12.67 -8.04 -13.64
C VAL A 76 -12.55 -9.56 -13.58
N ARG A 77 -13.65 -10.30 -13.74
CA ARG A 77 -13.61 -11.78 -13.73
C ARG A 77 -13.29 -12.33 -15.13
N PRO A 78 -12.77 -13.57 -15.24
CA PRO A 78 -12.66 -14.23 -16.53
C PRO A 78 -14.03 -14.25 -17.24
N PRO A 79 -14.10 -13.96 -18.56
CA PRO A 79 -15.36 -13.99 -19.27
C PRO A 79 -15.91 -15.42 -19.37
N SER A 80 -17.22 -15.52 -19.26
CA SER A 80 -17.96 -16.76 -19.55
C SER A 80 -17.94 -17.08 -21.05
N ALA A 81 -18.26 -18.33 -21.40
CA ALA A 81 -18.34 -18.75 -22.81
C ALA A 81 -19.32 -17.89 -23.62
N ASP A 82 -20.44 -17.49 -23.02
CA ASP A 82 -21.44 -16.62 -23.65
C ASP A 82 -20.87 -15.21 -23.92
N GLU A 83 -20.12 -14.65 -22.98
CA GLU A 83 -19.44 -13.36 -23.17
C GLU A 83 -18.35 -13.44 -24.25
N VAL A 84 -17.57 -14.53 -24.28
CA VAL A 84 -16.58 -14.76 -25.34
C VAL A 84 -17.25 -14.86 -26.72
N ALA A 85 -18.48 -15.37 -26.79
CA ALA A 85 -19.21 -15.44 -28.05
C ALA A 85 -19.67 -14.07 -28.58
N LEU A 86 -19.86 -13.08 -27.69
CA LEU A 86 -20.21 -11.69 -28.05
C LEU A 86 -19.00 -10.87 -28.48
N MET A 87 -17.78 -11.32 -28.12
CA MET A 87 -16.56 -10.59 -28.42
C MET A 87 -16.27 -10.55 -29.92
N ARG A 88 -15.89 -9.37 -30.41
CA ARG A 88 -15.44 -9.18 -31.78
C ARG A 88 -14.23 -10.07 -32.12
N GLU A 89 -14.22 -10.65 -33.32
CA GLU A 89 -13.03 -11.33 -33.84
C GLU A 89 -11.84 -10.36 -33.92
N GLY A 90 -10.68 -10.77 -33.42
CA GLY A 90 -9.51 -9.89 -33.33
C GLY A 90 -9.56 -8.86 -32.19
N GLY A 91 -10.60 -8.88 -31.35
CA GLY A 91 -10.72 -8.00 -30.17
C GLY A 91 -9.62 -8.25 -29.13
N THR A 92 -9.36 -7.24 -28.30
CA THR A 92 -8.42 -7.33 -27.19
C THR A 92 -9.14 -7.48 -25.85
N LEU A 93 -8.75 -8.43 -25.02
CA LEU A 93 -9.25 -8.60 -23.65
C LEU A 93 -8.14 -8.28 -22.66
N ILE A 94 -8.41 -7.40 -21.69
CA ILE A 94 -7.51 -7.14 -20.56
C ILE A 94 -8.27 -7.40 -19.27
N GLY A 95 -7.80 -8.38 -18.48
CA GLY A 95 -8.51 -8.80 -17.27
C GLY A 95 -7.83 -9.97 -16.56
N PHE A 96 -8.50 -10.53 -15.55
CA PHE A 96 -8.08 -11.82 -14.98
C PHE A 96 -8.49 -12.97 -15.91
N VAL A 97 -7.60 -13.94 -16.13
CA VAL A 97 -7.83 -15.11 -17.00
C VAL A 97 -7.45 -16.42 -16.33
N TRP A 98 -6.35 -16.44 -15.56
CA TRP A 98 -5.83 -17.65 -14.92
C TRP A 98 -5.59 -18.77 -15.95
N PRO A 99 -4.65 -18.58 -16.91
CA PRO A 99 -4.51 -19.43 -18.10
C PRO A 99 -4.18 -20.89 -17.76
N ALA A 100 -3.47 -21.14 -16.66
CA ALA A 100 -3.16 -22.49 -16.20
C ALA A 100 -4.41 -23.26 -15.70
N GLN A 101 -5.41 -22.53 -15.19
CA GLN A 101 -6.63 -23.10 -14.60
C GLN A 101 -7.79 -23.16 -15.59
N ASN A 102 -7.74 -22.40 -16.69
CA ASN A 102 -8.85 -22.26 -17.64
C ASN A 102 -8.42 -22.58 -19.09
N PRO A 103 -8.02 -23.83 -19.39
CA PRO A 103 -7.59 -24.21 -20.74
C PRO A 103 -8.72 -24.08 -21.77
N GLU A 104 -9.98 -24.35 -21.41
CA GLU A 104 -11.12 -24.22 -22.32
C GLU A 104 -11.37 -22.75 -22.71
N LEU A 105 -11.28 -21.83 -21.74
CA LEU A 105 -11.40 -20.39 -21.99
C LEU A 105 -10.30 -19.90 -22.94
N MET A 106 -9.06 -20.36 -22.74
CA MET A 106 -7.93 -20.04 -23.61
C MET A 106 -8.18 -20.49 -25.05
N GLN A 107 -8.74 -21.69 -25.26
CA GLN A 107 -9.10 -22.19 -26.58
C GLN A 107 -10.20 -21.35 -27.24
N GLN A 108 -11.24 -20.97 -26.50
CA GLN A 108 -12.34 -20.15 -27.01
C GLN A 108 -11.86 -18.75 -27.42
N LEU A 109 -11.01 -18.11 -26.61
CA LEU A 109 -10.42 -16.81 -26.92
C LEU A 109 -9.47 -16.89 -28.13
N ALA A 110 -8.68 -17.97 -28.22
CA ALA A 110 -7.81 -18.22 -29.38
C ALA A 110 -8.62 -18.40 -30.68
N ALA A 111 -9.72 -19.15 -30.62
CA ALA A 111 -10.62 -19.36 -31.76
C ALA A 111 -11.27 -18.06 -32.27
N ARG A 112 -11.46 -17.06 -31.39
CA ARG A 112 -11.90 -15.69 -31.75
C ARG A 112 -10.78 -14.80 -32.30
N ARG A 113 -9.57 -15.35 -32.52
CA ARG A 113 -8.36 -14.61 -32.93
C ARG A 113 -8.04 -13.44 -32.00
N ALA A 114 -8.41 -13.55 -30.73
CA ALA A 114 -8.28 -12.48 -29.77
C ALA A 114 -6.82 -12.20 -29.41
N THR A 115 -6.57 -10.99 -28.90
CA THR A 115 -5.36 -10.69 -28.15
C THR A 115 -5.72 -10.55 -26.67
N VAL A 116 -5.06 -11.30 -25.79
CA VAL A 116 -5.46 -11.42 -24.39
C VAL A 116 -4.28 -11.09 -23.48
N LEU A 117 -4.47 -10.07 -22.64
CA LEU A 117 -3.53 -9.68 -21.60
C LEU A 117 -4.10 -10.07 -20.24
N ALA A 118 -3.56 -11.14 -19.68
CA ALA A 118 -3.95 -11.69 -18.38
C ALA A 118 -3.20 -10.96 -17.26
N ILE A 119 -3.91 -10.15 -16.48
CA ILE A 119 -3.31 -9.33 -15.41
C ILE A 119 -2.73 -10.18 -14.26
N ASP A 120 -3.24 -11.41 -14.07
CA ASP A 120 -2.68 -12.41 -13.16
C ASP A 120 -1.31 -12.95 -13.59
N SER A 121 -0.93 -12.80 -14.86
CA SER A 121 0.34 -13.28 -15.42
C SER A 121 1.44 -12.21 -15.40
N LEU A 122 1.21 -11.06 -14.78
CA LEU A 122 2.20 -9.99 -14.67
C LEU A 122 3.48 -10.45 -13.95
N PRO A 123 4.68 -10.28 -14.57
CA PRO A 123 5.93 -10.64 -13.92
C PRO A 123 6.25 -9.75 -12.71
N ARG A 124 6.23 -10.34 -11.51
CA ARG A 124 6.48 -9.65 -10.23
C ARG A 124 7.97 -9.37 -9.95
N THR A 125 8.88 -9.84 -10.80
CA THR A 125 10.31 -9.56 -10.71
C THR A 125 10.70 -8.18 -11.26
N LEU A 126 9.80 -7.54 -12.01
CA LEU A 126 10.04 -6.24 -12.62
C LEU A 126 9.54 -5.12 -11.69
N SER A 127 10.46 -4.38 -11.07
CA SER A 127 10.11 -3.27 -10.16
C SER A 127 9.17 -2.25 -10.82
N ARG A 128 9.44 -1.86 -12.08
CA ARG A 128 8.57 -0.94 -12.84
C ARG A 128 7.15 -1.45 -13.06
N ALA A 129 6.93 -2.76 -13.02
CA ALA A 129 5.64 -3.40 -13.28
C ALA A 129 4.74 -3.43 -12.04
N GLN A 130 5.27 -3.17 -10.84
CA GLN A 130 4.48 -3.21 -9.59
C GLN A 130 3.24 -2.31 -9.61
N LYS A 131 3.29 -1.18 -10.32
CA LYS A 131 2.15 -0.26 -10.51
C LYS A 131 0.98 -0.87 -11.31
N MET A 132 1.20 -1.97 -12.02
CA MET A 132 0.20 -2.72 -12.79
C MET A 132 -0.32 -3.94 -12.02
N ASP A 133 0.23 -4.26 -10.84
CA ASP A 133 -0.07 -5.49 -10.12
C ASP A 133 -1.43 -5.44 -9.43
N ALA A 134 -2.43 -5.97 -10.14
CA ALA A 134 -3.79 -6.14 -9.65
C ALA A 134 -3.89 -7.17 -8.50
N LEU A 135 -3.04 -8.20 -8.47
CA LEU A 135 -3.06 -9.20 -7.39
C LEU A 135 -2.65 -8.57 -6.07
N THR A 136 -1.60 -7.77 -6.07
CA THR A 136 -1.16 -7.00 -4.89
C THR A 136 -2.27 -6.06 -4.42
N SER A 137 -2.92 -5.34 -5.35
CA SER A 137 -4.03 -4.45 -5.01
C SER A 137 -5.21 -5.19 -4.37
N MET A 138 -5.65 -6.30 -4.97
CA MET A 138 -6.78 -7.09 -4.45
C MET A 138 -6.44 -7.79 -3.14
N ALA A 139 -5.20 -8.28 -2.98
CA ALA A 139 -4.73 -8.89 -1.74
C ALA A 139 -4.73 -7.89 -0.58
N GLY A 140 -4.22 -6.66 -0.80
CA GLY A 140 -4.22 -5.62 0.22
C GLY A 140 -5.63 -5.27 0.70
N ILE A 141 -6.57 -5.08 -0.25
CA ILE A 141 -7.98 -4.83 0.08
C ILE A 141 -8.60 -6.00 0.83
N SER A 142 -8.35 -7.23 0.38
CA SER A 142 -8.93 -8.42 1.01
C SER A 142 -8.39 -8.61 2.44
N GLY A 143 -7.12 -8.27 2.69
CA GLY A 143 -6.53 -8.30 4.03
C GLY A 143 -7.16 -7.30 4.98
N TYR A 144 -7.37 -6.06 4.52
CA TYR A 144 -8.15 -5.06 5.26
C TYR A 144 -9.58 -5.57 5.53
N ARG A 145 -10.28 -6.05 4.49
CA ARG A 145 -11.66 -6.50 4.60
C ARG A 145 -11.81 -7.69 5.54
N ALA A 146 -10.84 -8.61 5.56
CA ALA A 146 -10.83 -9.76 6.47
C ALA A 146 -10.89 -9.32 7.94
N VAL A 147 -10.16 -8.26 8.32
CA VAL A 147 -10.22 -7.73 9.69
C VAL A 147 -11.59 -7.10 10.00
N ILE A 148 -12.20 -6.41 9.03
CA ILE A 148 -13.54 -5.84 9.19
C ILE A 148 -14.60 -6.93 9.34
N GLU A 149 -14.55 -8.00 8.54
CA GLU A 149 -15.44 -9.15 8.69
C GLU A 149 -15.21 -9.87 10.02
N ALA A 150 -13.96 -9.99 10.46
CA ALA A 150 -13.63 -10.55 11.76
C ALA A 150 -14.25 -9.72 12.89
N ALA A 151 -14.07 -8.40 12.87
CA ALA A 151 -14.62 -7.49 13.87
C ALA A 151 -16.16 -7.48 13.87
N HIS A 152 -16.80 -7.58 12.70
CA HIS A 152 -18.25 -7.68 12.58
C HIS A 152 -18.80 -8.98 13.18
N ALA A 153 -18.09 -10.10 12.99
CA ALA A 153 -18.47 -11.40 13.54
C ALA A 153 -18.09 -11.59 15.02
N PHE A 154 -17.20 -10.75 15.56
CA PHE A 154 -16.64 -10.89 16.90
C PHE A 154 -17.44 -10.11 17.94
N GLY A 155 -17.85 -10.78 19.03
CA GLY A 155 -18.73 -10.21 20.05
C GLY A 155 -18.08 -9.29 21.10
N ARG A 156 -16.82 -8.89 20.93
CA ARG A 156 -16.06 -8.05 21.89
C ARG A 156 -15.30 -6.94 21.17
N PHE A 157 -14.88 -5.92 21.93
CA PHE A 157 -14.00 -4.87 21.41
C PHE A 157 -12.63 -5.41 21.00
N LEU A 158 -12.10 -4.90 19.89
CA LEU A 158 -10.72 -5.17 19.47
C LEU A 158 -9.72 -4.40 20.34
N ASN A 159 -10.01 -3.12 20.61
CA ASN A 159 -9.16 -2.31 21.48
C ASN A 159 -9.44 -2.56 22.96
N GLY A 160 -8.37 -2.57 23.75
CA GLY A 160 -8.47 -2.60 25.21
C GLY A 160 -8.91 -1.25 25.76
N GLN A 161 -9.78 -1.26 26.77
CA GLN A 161 -10.32 -0.04 27.37
C GLN A 161 -10.45 -0.20 28.89
N VAL A 162 -10.26 0.89 29.63
CA VAL A 162 -10.59 0.97 31.06
C VAL A 162 -11.83 1.83 31.21
N THR A 163 -12.87 1.26 31.80
CA THR A 163 -14.17 1.91 31.99
C THR A 163 -14.56 1.90 33.47
N ALA A 164 -15.64 2.60 33.82
CA ALA A 164 -16.21 2.54 35.17
C ALA A 164 -16.66 1.11 35.55
N ALA A 165 -17.02 0.28 34.57
CA ALA A 165 -17.42 -1.11 34.78
C ALA A 165 -16.24 -2.10 34.83
N GLY A 166 -14.99 -1.61 34.74
CA GLY A 166 -13.78 -2.41 34.81
C GLY A 166 -12.90 -2.34 33.56
N LYS A 167 -11.84 -3.15 33.58
CA LYS A 167 -10.83 -3.24 32.51
C LYS A 167 -11.21 -4.30 31.49
N ILE A 168 -11.34 -3.89 30.24
CA ILE A 168 -11.59 -4.76 29.09
C ILE A 168 -10.25 -4.99 28.38
N PRO A 169 -9.73 -6.23 28.31
CA PRO A 169 -8.48 -6.52 27.60
C PRO A 169 -8.67 -6.43 26.08
N PRO A 170 -7.64 -6.01 25.33
CA PRO A 170 -7.67 -6.01 23.87
C PRO A 170 -7.83 -7.43 23.32
N ALA A 171 -8.41 -7.54 22.12
CA ALA A 171 -8.48 -8.80 21.40
C ALA A 171 -7.09 -9.26 20.94
N LYS A 172 -6.88 -10.57 20.91
CA LYS A 172 -5.68 -11.18 20.36
C LYS A 172 -5.95 -11.69 18.95
N VAL A 173 -5.25 -11.16 17.97
CA VAL A 173 -5.38 -11.53 16.55
C VAL A 173 -4.12 -12.26 16.12
N PHE A 174 -4.29 -13.47 15.57
CA PHE A 174 -3.20 -14.25 15.02
C PHE A 174 -3.35 -14.37 13.49
N ILE A 175 -2.28 -14.04 12.76
CA ILE A 175 -2.28 -13.98 11.29
C ILE A 175 -1.32 -15.04 10.74
N ALA A 176 -1.87 -16.01 10.01
CA ALA A 176 -1.13 -17.10 9.39
C ALA A 176 -0.82 -16.78 7.92
N GLY A 177 0.38 -16.28 7.68
CA GLY A 177 0.87 -15.75 6.41
C GLY A 177 1.07 -14.24 6.47
N ALA A 178 2.25 -13.75 6.09
CA ALA A 178 2.61 -12.33 6.03
C ALA A 178 2.97 -11.93 4.59
N GLY A 179 2.18 -12.40 3.63
CA GLY A 179 2.13 -11.82 2.28
C GLY A 179 1.43 -10.47 2.27
N VAL A 180 1.13 -9.92 1.10
CA VAL A 180 0.45 -8.61 0.97
C VAL A 180 -0.86 -8.55 1.75
N ALA A 181 -1.70 -9.58 1.66
CA ALA A 181 -2.95 -9.69 2.41
C ALA A 181 -2.70 -9.75 3.93
N GLY A 182 -1.77 -10.59 4.36
CA GLY A 182 -1.40 -10.73 5.78
C GLY A 182 -0.88 -9.43 6.37
N LEU A 183 0.02 -8.72 5.67
CA LEU A 183 0.53 -7.42 6.11
C LEU A 183 -0.56 -6.35 6.20
N ALA A 184 -1.49 -6.31 5.24
CA ALA A 184 -2.65 -5.42 5.32
C ALA A 184 -3.55 -5.77 6.52
N ALA A 185 -3.76 -7.05 6.80
CA ALA A 185 -4.49 -7.50 7.98
C ALA A 185 -3.77 -7.13 9.28
N ILE A 186 -2.44 -7.26 9.35
CA ILE A 186 -1.63 -6.87 10.52
C ILE A 186 -1.81 -5.38 10.81
N GLY A 187 -1.57 -4.52 9.81
CA GLY A 187 -1.71 -3.07 9.98
C GLY A 187 -3.13 -2.66 10.36
N THR A 188 -4.14 -3.30 9.79
CA THR A 188 -5.55 -3.01 10.10
C THR A 188 -5.90 -3.43 11.53
N ALA A 189 -5.58 -4.66 11.92
CA ALA A 189 -5.86 -5.15 13.28
C ALA A 189 -5.11 -4.36 14.35
N ALA A 190 -3.84 -4.02 14.10
CA ALA A 190 -3.03 -3.21 15.02
C ALA A 190 -3.59 -1.79 15.18
N SER A 191 -4.03 -1.16 14.08
CA SER A 191 -4.66 0.18 14.13
C SER A 191 -6.01 0.20 14.86
N LEU A 192 -6.73 -0.93 14.88
CA LEU A 192 -7.94 -1.14 15.69
C LEU A 192 -7.64 -1.47 17.16
N GLY A 193 -6.37 -1.46 17.58
CA GLY A 193 -5.95 -1.62 18.98
C GLY A 193 -5.88 -3.08 19.46
N ALA A 194 -5.91 -4.05 18.56
CA ALA A 194 -5.71 -5.45 18.90
C ALA A 194 -4.22 -5.77 19.14
N ILE A 195 -3.96 -6.82 19.92
CA ILE A 195 -2.62 -7.42 20.02
C ILE A 195 -2.46 -8.37 18.83
N VAL A 196 -1.55 -8.05 17.91
CA VAL A 196 -1.37 -8.81 16.69
C VAL A 196 -0.11 -9.68 16.78
N ARG A 197 -0.28 -10.97 16.49
CA ARG A 197 0.81 -11.93 16.26
C ARG A 197 0.71 -12.45 14.84
N ALA A 198 1.84 -12.69 14.19
CA ALA A 198 1.85 -13.25 12.85
C ALA A 198 2.97 -14.26 12.65
N ASN A 199 2.74 -15.22 11.75
CA ASN A 199 3.74 -16.18 11.31
C ASN A 199 3.78 -16.22 9.77
N ASP A 200 4.97 -16.42 9.22
CA ASP A 200 5.21 -16.72 7.80
C ASP A 200 6.43 -17.64 7.74
N THR A 201 6.55 -18.42 6.67
CA THR A 201 7.69 -19.33 6.46
C THR A 201 8.94 -18.59 5.99
N ARG A 202 8.79 -17.36 5.47
CA ARG A 202 9.88 -16.50 5.04
C ARG A 202 10.39 -15.67 6.21
N ALA A 203 11.69 -15.72 6.49
CA ALA A 203 12.26 -15.02 7.63
C ALA A 203 12.34 -13.49 7.41
N GLU A 204 12.51 -13.05 6.16
CA GLU A 204 12.66 -11.66 5.76
C GLU A 204 11.42 -10.77 6.02
N VAL A 205 10.26 -11.37 6.25
CA VAL A 205 9.02 -10.62 6.55
C VAL A 205 8.89 -10.25 8.03
N ALA A 206 9.71 -10.81 8.92
CA ALA A 206 9.62 -10.56 10.36
C ALA A 206 9.76 -9.07 10.71
N ASP A 207 10.67 -8.36 10.05
CA ASP A 207 10.85 -6.91 10.23
C ASP A 207 9.64 -6.11 9.73
N GLN A 208 8.95 -6.59 8.69
CA GLN A 208 7.73 -5.97 8.17
C GLN A 208 6.56 -6.16 9.14
N VAL A 209 6.43 -7.36 9.73
CA VAL A 209 5.43 -7.61 10.79
C VAL A 209 5.66 -6.68 11.98
N LYS A 210 6.92 -6.55 12.42
CA LYS A 210 7.29 -5.69 13.55
C LYS A 210 7.04 -4.21 13.28
N SER A 211 7.34 -3.73 12.07
CA SER A 211 7.14 -2.31 11.72
C SER A 211 5.67 -1.91 11.67
N LEU A 212 4.77 -2.87 11.41
CA LEU A 212 3.32 -2.68 11.43
C LEU A 212 2.68 -2.86 12.82
N GLY A 213 3.50 -3.08 13.87
CA GLY A 213 3.03 -3.23 15.25
C GLY A 213 2.62 -4.66 15.64
N GLY A 214 2.96 -5.66 14.82
CA GLY A 214 2.76 -7.08 15.15
C GLY A 214 3.98 -7.73 15.80
N GLU A 215 3.76 -8.84 16.49
CA GLU A 215 4.79 -9.74 16.99
C GLU A 215 4.98 -10.93 16.03
N PHE A 216 6.21 -11.16 15.55
CA PHE A 216 6.51 -12.29 14.69
C PHE A 216 6.74 -13.57 15.51
N VAL A 217 5.90 -14.58 15.31
CA VAL A 217 5.97 -15.88 15.95
C VAL A 217 6.80 -16.82 15.08
N LYS A 218 7.96 -17.25 15.57
CA LYS A 218 8.82 -18.21 14.88
C LYS A 218 8.32 -19.64 15.06
N VAL A 219 8.58 -20.49 14.07
CA VAL A 219 8.47 -21.94 14.22
C VAL A 219 9.77 -22.44 14.85
N ASP A 220 9.69 -23.30 15.85
CA ASP A 220 10.84 -23.90 16.53
C ASP A 220 11.45 -25.03 15.69
N TYR A 221 11.92 -24.67 14.49
CA TYR A 221 12.52 -25.55 13.50
C TYR A 221 13.26 -24.71 12.45
N GLU A 222 14.56 -24.96 12.23
CA GLU A 222 15.35 -24.21 11.25
C GLU A 222 15.25 -24.83 9.85
N GLU A 223 14.53 -24.17 8.95
CA GLU A 223 14.48 -24.50 7.53
C GLU A 223 14.18 -23.22 6.71
N GLU A 224 14.91 -23.00 5.61
CA GLU A 224 14.68 -21.83 4.74
C GLU A 224 13.42 -22.02 3.90
N GLY A 225 12.40 -21.17 4.09
CA GLY A 225 11.10 -21.29 3.42
C GLY A 225 10.89 -20.43 2.17
N SER A 226 11.88 -19.64 1.75
CA SER A 226 11.79 -18.76 0.58
C SER A 226 11.93 -19.55 -0.73
N GLY A 227 11.05 -19.24 -1.69
CA GLY A 227 11.03 -19.77 -3.05
C GLY A 227 11.30 -18.69 -4.10
N GLY A 228 11.21 -19.07 -5.38
CA GLY A 228 11.44 -18.13 -6.49
C GLY A 228 10.41 -17.00 -6.54
N GLY A 229 10.86 -15.78 -6.84
CA GLY A 229 9.98 -14.62 -7.07
C GLY A 229 9.24 -14.10 -5.83
N GLY A 230 9.73 -14.38 -4.62
CA GLY A 230 9.13 -13.91 -3.36
C GLY A 230 8.01 -14.81 -2.81
N TYR A 231 7.73 -15.96 -3.43
CA TYR A 231 6.78 -16.97 -2.93
C TYR A 231 7.40 -17.86 -1.87
N ALA A 232 6.57 -18.44 -1.01
CA ALA A 232 6.96 -19.53 -0.13
C ALA A 232 7.04 -20.86 -0.90
N LYS A 233 7.90 -21.78 -0.47
CA LYS A 233 7.94 -23.17 -0.95
C LYS A 233 7.24 -24.13 0.02
N VAL A 234 7.03 -25.37 -0.41
CA VAL A 234 6.53 -26.45 0.48
C VAL A 234 7.66 -26.87 1.43
N MET A 235 7.37 -26.89 2.72
CA MET A 235 8.32 -27.20 3.80
C MET A 235 8.38 -28.70 4.11
N SER A 236 9.46 -29.18 4.75
CA SER A 236 9.60 -30.57 5.21
C SER A 236 8.51 -31.02 6.19
N GLU A 237 8.30 -32.33 6.34
CA GLU A 237 7.34 -32.87 7.30
C GLU A 237 7.67 -32.48 8.75
N GLY A 238 8.96 -32.40 9.10
CA GLY A 238 9.43 -31.97 10.41
C GLY A 238 9.05 -30.51 10.71
N PHE A 239 9.28 -29.61 9.74
CA PHE A 239 8.84 -28.22 9.85
C PHE A 239 7.32 -28.11 9.97
N GLN A 240 6.58 -28.87 9.16
CA GLN A 240 5.11 -28.88 9.22
C GLN A 240 4.61 -29.35 10.59
N GLN A 241 5.27 -30.32 11.22
CA GLN A 241 4.91 -30.78 12.57
C GLN A 241 5.16 -29.70 13.63
N ALA A 242 6.33 -29.05 13.60
CA ALA A 242 6.64 -27.95 14.51
C ALA A 242 5.69 -26.75 14.29
N GLN A 243 5.37 -26.46 13.03
CA GLN A 243 4.43 -25.40 12.65
C GLN A 243 3.01 -25.71 13.16
N ARG A 244 2.54 -26.95 13.02
CA ARG A 244 1.24 -27.38 13.59
C ARG A 244 1.21 -27.22 15.11
N ALA A 245 2.28 -27.57 15.82
CA ALA A 245 2.36 -27.39 17.26
C ALA A 245 2.27 -25.91 17.67
N MET A 246 2.98 -25.03 16.95
CA MET A 246 2.90 -23.57 17.13
C MET A 246 1.48 -23.05 16.86
N TYR A 247 0.84 -23.46 15.76
CA TYR A 247 -0.55 -23.06 15.45
C TYR A 247 -1.54 -23.55 16.51
N ALA A 248 -1.39 -24.76 17.04
CA ALA A 248 -2.22 -25.25 18.14
C ALA A 248 -2.08 -24.38 19.40
N GLN A 249 -0.86 -23.93 19.71
CA GLN A 249 -0.62 -23.04 20.85
C GLN A 249 -1.22 -21.65 20.63
N GLN A 250 -1.08 -21.09 19.42
CA GLN A 250 -1.67 -19.79 19.08
C GLN A 250 -3.20 -19.85 19.04
N ALA A 251 -3.79 -20.93 18.54
CA ALA A 251 -5.24 -21.10 18.47
C ALA A 251 -5.91 -21.09 19.85
N LYS A 252 -5.28 -21.68 20.88
CA LYS A 252 -5.78 -21.63 22.26
C LYS A 252 -5.81 -20.21 22.85
N ASP A 253 -4.85 -19.37 22.46
CA ASP A 253 -4.70 -18.01 23.03
C ASP A 253 -5.49 -16.95 22.24
N ALA A 254 -5.52 -17.07 20.92
CA ALA A 254 -6.10 -16.09 20.00
C ALA A 254 -7.63 -16.00 20.12
N ASP A 255 -8.15 -14.78 20.00
CA ASP A 255 -9.58 -14.54 19.87
C ASP A 255 -10.00 -14.55 18.39
N ILE A 256 -9.10 -14.10 17.50
CA ILE A 256 -9.32 -14.06 16.06
C ILE A 256 -8.13 -14.69 15.33
N ILE A 257 -8.38 -15.54 14.33
CA ILE A 257 -7.36 -16.06 13.41
C ILE A 257 -7.68 -15.59 11.99
N ILE A 258 -6.70 -15.06 11.26
CA ILE A 258 -6.83 -14.77 9.83
C ILE A 258 -5.80 -15.59 9.07
N THR A 259 -6.23 -16.42 8.14
CA THR A 259 -5.35 -17.28 7.35
C THR A 259 -5.25 -16.80 5.91
N THR A 260 -4.02 -16.64 5.40
CA THR A 260 -3.76 -16.10 4.06
C THR A 260 -2.75 -16.94 3.27
N ALA A 261 -2.50 -18.18 3.70
CA ALA A 261 -1.46 -19.01 3.11
C ALA A 261 -1.95 -19.62 1.80
N LEU A 262 -1.33 -19.21 0.69
CA LEU A 262 -1.66 -19.66 -0.64
C LEU A 262 -0.39 -19.95 -1.43
N ILE A 263 -0.35 -21.08 -2.12
CA ILE A 263 0.75 -21.45 -3.02
C ILE A 263 0.17 -21.51 -4.44
N PRO A 264 0.64 -20.69 -5.39
CA PRO A 264 0.13 -20.71 -6.75
C PRO A 264 0.13 -22.11 -7.36
N GLY A 265 -1.01 -22.51 -7.93
CA GLY A 265 -1.19 -23.80 -8.61
C GLY A 265 -1.33 -25.01 -7.69
N LYS A 266 -1.38 -24.83 -6.37
CA LYS A 266 -1.62 -25.91 -5.39
C LYS A 266 -2.84 -25.61 -4.51
N PRO A 267 -3.51 -26.63 -3.98
CA PRO A 267 -4.51 -26.44 -2.94
C PRO A 267 -3.94 -25.70 -1.73
N ALA A 268 -4.78 -24.94 -1.04
CA ALA A 268 -4.39 -24.25 0.17
C ALA A 268 -3.94 -25.27 1.26
N PRO A 269 -2.81 -25.04 1.95
CA PRO A 269 -2.37 -25.93 3.01
C PRO A 269 -3.32 -25.87 4.20
N LYS A 270 -3.63 -27.02 4.81
CA LYS A 270 -4.44 -27.11 6.03
C LYS A 270 -3.60 -26.76 7.25
N LEU A 271 -3.74 -25.52 7.72
CA LEU A 271 -2.98 -24.96 8.85
C LEU A 271 -3.75 -25.07 10.16
N ILE A 272 -5.08 -24.89 10.11
CA ILE A 272 -5.95 -24.91 11.29
C ILE A 272 -6.85 -26.15 11.22
N THR A 273 -6.58 -27.12 12.10
CA THR A 273 -7.35 -28.37 12.16
C THR A 273 -8.64 -28.20 12.97
N ALA A 274 -9.60 -29.11 12.78
CA ALA A 274 -10.84 -29.11 13.56
C ALA A 274 -10.60 -29.20 15.08
N GLU A 275 -9.54 -29.90 15.50
CA GLU A 275 -9.10 -29.96 16.90
C GLU A 275 -8.63 -28.59 17.41
N MET A 276 -7.83 -27.87 16.62
CA MET A 276 -7.40 -26.52 16.97
C MET A 276 -8.61 -25.58 17.12
N VAL A 277 -9.58 -25.66 16.21
CA VAL A 277 -10.83 -24.88 16.31
C VAL A 277 -11.60 -25.18 17.59
N ARG A 278 -11.73 -26.47 17.97
CA ARG A 278 -12.38 -26.87 19.24
C ARG A 278 -11.68 -26.33 20.48
N SER A 279 -10.37 -26.10 20.40
CA SER A 279 -9.58 -25.57 21.51
C SER A 279 -9.67 -24.05 21.68
N MET A 280 -10.24 -23.35 20.69
CA MET A 280 -10.44 -21.90 20.77
C MET A 280 -11.55 -21.56 21.76
N LYS A 281 -11.56 -20.30 22.21
CA LYS A 281 -12.62 -19.79 23.08
C LYS A 281 -13.94 -19.70 22.31
N PRO A 282 -15.08 -20.03 22.93
CA PRO A 282 -16.38 -19.73 22.33
C PRO A 282 -16.53 -18.23 22.02
N GLY A 283 -17.07 -17.91 20.86
CA GLY A 283 -17.16 -16.55 20.33
C GLY A 283 -15.93 -16.09 19.55
N SER A 284 -14.87 -16.90 19.46
CA SER A 284 -13.73 -16.63 18.58
C SER A 284 -14.14 -16.63 17.10
N VAL A 285 -13.32 -16.00 16.27
CA VAL A 285 -13.56 -15.90 14.83
C VAL A 285 -12.34 -16.39 14.03
N ILE A 286 -12.58 -17.13 12.96
CA ILE A 286 -11.59 -17.45 11.94
C ILE A 286 -12.03 -16.81 10.63
N VAL A 287 -11.15 -16.08 9.97
CA VAL A 287 -11.36 -15.61 8.58
C VAL A 287 -10.39 -16.32 7.67
N ASP A 288 -10.92 -17.21 6.84
CA ASP A 288 -10.14 -18.02 5.92
C ASP A 288 -10.13 -17.40 4.52
N MET A 289 -9.09 -16.62 4.22
CA MET A 289 -8.96 -15.94 2.93
C MET A 289 -8.59 -16.89 1.79
N ALA A 290 -8.22 -18.14 2.10
CA ALA A 290 -7.85 -19.15 1.12
C ALA A 290 -9.04 -20.06 0.74
N ALA A 291 -10.26 -19.72 1.15
CA ALA A 291 -11.46 -20.54 0.97
C ALA A 291 -11.71 -20.96 -0.49
N GLU A 292 -11.41 -20.10 -1.47
CA GLU A 292 -11.59 -20.39 -2.90
C GLU A 292 -10.69 -21.55 -3.39
N GLN A 293 -9.55 -21.79 -2.73
CA GLN A 293 -8.61 -22.88 -3.05
C GLN A 293 -8.62 -24.00 -2.01
N GLY A 294 -9.77 -24.19 -1.36
CA GLY A 294 -10.01 -25.25 -0.38
C GLY A 294 -9.87 -24.82 1.08
N GLY A 295 -9.33 -23.63 1.37
CA GLY A 295 -9.24 -23.06 2.72
C GLY A 295 -8.08 -23.60 3.56
N ASN A 296 -7.50 -22.73 4.39
CA ASN A 296 -6.49 -23.13 5.37
C ASN A 296 -7.06 -23.77 6.64
N CYS A 297 -8.36 -23.60 6.89
CA CYS A 297 -9.07 -24.27 7.98
C CYS A 297 -9.84 -25.49 7.45
N GLU A 298 -9.82 -26.60 8.21
CA GLU A 298 -10.53 -27.84 7.84
C GLU A 298 -12.06 -27.69 7.85
N LEU A 299 -12.57 -26.76 8.66
CA LEU A 299 -14.00 -26.55 8.87
C LEU A 299 -14.58 -25.40 8.02
N THR A 300 -13.78 -24.83 7.12
CA THR A 300 -14.21 -23.77 6.20
C THR A 300 -15.22 -24.30 5.20
N VAL A 301 -16.33 -23.58 5.04
CA VAL A 301 -17.28 -23.75 3.94
C VAL A 301 -17.12 -22.57 2.99
N PRO A 302 -16.59 -22.77 1.76
CA PRO A 302 -16.37 -21.67 0.83
C PRO A 302 -17.66 -20.91 0.51
N GLY A 303 -17.60 -19.58 0.57
CA GLY A 303 -18.73 -18.69 0.33
C GLY A 303 -19.60 -18.39 1.55
N GLU A 304 -19.41 -19.10 2.67
CA GLU A 304 -20.29 -19.00 3.84
C GLU A 304 -19.56 -18.55 5.11
N ALA A 305 -20.33 -18.00 6.05
CA ALA A 305 -19.91 -17.81 7.43
C ALA A 305 -20.66 -18.82 8.31
N VAL A 306 -19.94 -19.79 8.87
CA VAL A 306 -20.54 -20.91 9.61
C VAL A 306 -20.06 -20.94 11.05
N VAL A 307 -20.94 -21.30 11.98
CA VAL A 307 -20.55 -21.54 13.38
C VAL A 307 -20.25 -23.03 13.56
N ARG A 308 -19.08 -23.34 14.12
CA ARG A 308 -18.64 -24.69 14.48
C ARG A 308 -17.95 -24.64 15.83
N HIS A 309 -18.36 -25.51 16.75
CA HIS A 309 -17.75 -25.58 18.10
C HIS A 309 -17.74 -24.23 18.85
N GLY A 310 -18.73 -23.37 18.60
CA GLY A 310 -18.80 -22.03 19.19
C GLY A 310 -17.88 -20.99 18.55
N VAL A 311 -17.17 -21.33 17.47
CA VAL A 311 -16.30 -20.44 16.69
C VAL A 311 -16.99 -20.09 15.38
N THR A 312 -17.00 -18.81 15.01
CA THR A 312 -17.49 -18.36 13.70
C THR A 312 -16.36 -18.46 12.68
N ILE A 313 -16.59 -19.19 11.59
CA ILE A 313 -15.62 -19.42 10.51
C ILE A 313 -16.14 -18.74 9.26
N VAL A 314 -15.48 -17.66 8.85
CA VAL A 314 -15.81 -16.86 7.68
C VAL A 314 -14.98 -17.33 6.49
N GLY A 315 -15.62 -17.97 5.52
CA GLY A 315 -15.01 -18.52 4.30
C GLY A 315 -15.40 -17.79 3.02
N TYR A 316 -15.69 -16.48 3.08
CA TYR A 316 -16.10 -15.71 1.90
C TYR A 316 -15.03 -15.70 0.80
N THR A 317 -15.44 -15.95 -0.44
CA THR A 317 -14.57 -15.97 -1.64
C THR A 317 -14.58 -14.65 -2.42
N ASP A 318 -15.30 -13.65 -1.90
CA ASP A 318 -15.57 -12.38 -2.57
C ASP A 318 -15.13 -11.16 -1.73
N LEU A 319 -14.12 -11.30 -0.87
CA LEU A 319 -13.66 -10.24 0.03
C LEU A 319 -13.35 -8.91 -0.68
N ALA A 320 -12.74 -8.95 -1.87
CA ALA A 320 -12.53 -7.75 -2.68
C ALA A 320 -13.85 -7.13 -3.16
N SER A 321 -14.84 -7.95 -3.54
CA SER A 321 -16.18 -7.48 -3.93
C SER A 321 -16.92 -6.80 -2.78
N ARG A 322 -16.63 -7.18 -1.53
CA ARG A 322 -17.21 -6.56 -0.31
C ARG A 322 -16.67 -5.18 0.00
N LEU A 323 -15.65 -4.71 -0.74
CA LEU A 323 -15.18 -3.34 -0.74
C LEU A 323 -15.13 -2.79 -2.19
N SER A 324 -16.21 -3.07 -2.93
CA SER A 324 -16.31 -2.91 -4.40
C SER A 324 -15.85 -1.57 -4.93
N ARG A 325 -16.22 -0.46 -4.30
CA ARG A 325 -15.82 0.89 -4.73
C ARG A 325 -14.30 1.06 -4.72
N GLN A 326 -13.65 0.76 -3.59
CA GLN A 326 -12.19 0.86 -3.47
C GLN A 326 -11.47 -0.13 -4.39
N SER A 327 -11.99 -1.37 -4.50
CA SER A 327 -11.45 -2.37 -5.40
C SER A 327 -11.51 -1.95 -6.86
N SER A 328 -12.64 -1.38 -7.31
CA SER A 328 -12.82 -0.92 -8.69
C SER A 328 -11.88 0.24 -8.99
N THR A 329 -11.70 1.18 -8.05
CA THR A 329 -10.75 2.30 -8.22
C THR A 329 -9.30 1.81 -8.37
N LEU A 330 -8.84 0.91 -7.49
CA LEU A 330 -7.48 0.38 -7.59
C LEU A 330 -7.31 -0.49 -8.83
N TYR A 331 -8.27 -1.36 -9.12
CA TYR A 331 -8.22 -2.24 -10.29
C TYR A 331 -8.21 -1.46 -11.60
N GLY A 332 -9.13 -0.49 -11.77
CA GLY A 332 -9.14 0.40 -12.93
C GLY A 332 -7.84 1.20 -13.06
N THR A 333 -7.22 1.60 -11.94
CA THR A 333 -5.90 2.24 -11.97
C THR A 333 -4.81 1.29 -12.48
N ASN A 334 -4.81 0.02 -12.06
CA ASN A 334 -3.86 -0.99 -12.57
C ASN A 334 -4.03 -1.18 -14.08
N LEU A 335 -5.26 -1.30 -14.57
CA LEU A 335 -5.54 -1.43 -16.01
C LEU A 335 -5.14 -0.18 -16.80
N LEU A 336 -5.34 1.01 -16.24
CA LEU A 336 -4.82 2.25 -16.81
C LEU A 336 -3.29 2.20 -16.95
N ARG A 337 -2.57 1.70 -15.94
CA ARG A 337 -1.09 1.57 -16.02
C ARG A 337 -0.65 0.59 -17.08
N VAL A 338 -1.42 -0.48 -17.32
CA VAL A 338 -1.17 -1.39 -18.44
C VAL A 338 -1.37 -0.67 -19.77
N VAL A 339 -2.45 0.09 -19.92
CA VAL A 339 -2.72 0.84 -21.16
C VAL A 339 -1.71 1.95 -21.40
N GLU A 340 -1.19 2.61 -20.37
CA GLU A 340 -0.09 3.57 -20.53
C GLU A 340 1.17 2.93 -21.13
N GLU A 341 1.48 1.67 -20.77
CA GLU A 341 2.62 0.95 -21.36
C GLU A 341 2.31 0.46 -22.79
N LEU A 342 1.04 0.14 -23.09
CA LEU A 342 0.61 -0.24 -24.44
C LEU A 342 0.47 0.96 -25.40
N CYS A 343 0.18 2.16 -24.88
CA CYS A 343 -0.12 3.36 -25.66
C CYS A 343 0.83 4.50 -25.29
N LYS A 344 2.15 4.28 -25.44
CA LYS A 344 3.18 5.28 -25.12
C LYS A 344 3.07 6.56 -25.97
N THR A 345 2.49 6.43 -27.17
CA THR A 345 2.25 7.50 -28.15
C THR A 345 1.04 8.38 -27.84
N LYS A 346 0.14 7.94 -26.93
CA LYS A 346 -1.11 8.65 -26.57
C LYS A 346 -2.01 8.98 -27.76
N ASP A 347 -2.00 8.11 -28.77
CA ASP A 347 -2.78 8.24 -30.01
C ASP A 347 -4.00 7.31 -30.04
N GLY A 348 -4.36 6.72 -28.89
CA GLY A 348 -5.48 5.79 -28.78
C GLY A 348 -5.25 4.44 -29.47
N LYS A 349 -3.99 4.08 -29.76
CA LYS A 349 -3.62 2.78 -30.33
C LYS A 349 -2.78 1.98 -29.34
N ILE A 350 -2.99 0.67 -29.32
CA ILE A 350 -2.19 -0.25 -28.51
C ILE A 350 -1.05 -0.85 -29.34
N ASN A 351 0.13 -0.96 -28.73
CA ASN A 351 1.27 -1.69 -29.27
C ASN A 351 1.60 -2.85 -28.33
N VAL A 352 1.37 -4.08 -28.81
CA VAL A 352 1.71 -5.31 -28.07
C VAL A 352 3.13 -5.73 -28.45
N ASP A 353 4.07 -5.02 -27.83
CA ASP A 353 5.51 -5.20 -28.00
C ASP A 353 6.03 -6.37 -27.15
N PHE A 354 6.58 -7.40 -27.81
CA PHE A 354 7.13 -8.57 -27.13
C PHE A 354 8.57 -8.36 -26.66
N ASP A 355 9.22 -7.26 -27.04
CA ASP A 355 10.51 -6.87 -26.49
C ASP A 355 10.36 -6.25 -25.08
N ASP A 356 9.15 -5.81 -24.71
CA ASP A 356 8.83 -5.41 -23.34
C ASP A 356 8.46 -6.64 -22.50
N ASP A 357 9.35 -7.04 -21.59
CA ASP A 357 9.15 -8.21 -20.70
C ASP A 357 7.82 -8.19 -19.91
N ALA A 358 7.32 -7.01 -19.54
CA ALA A 358 6.06 -6.91 -18.81
C ALA A 358 4.87 -7.21 -19.73
N ILE A 359 4.88 -6.65 -20.94
CA ILE A 359 3.84 -6.90 -21.95
C ILE A 359 3.90 -8.34 -22.45
N ARG A 360 5.10 -8.89 -22.66
CA ARG A 360 5.30 -10.30 -23.00
C ARG A 360 4.77 -11.24 -21.92
N GLY A 361 4.98 -10.91 -20.65
CA GLY A 361 4.47 -11.68 -19.51
C GLY A 361 2.95 -11.63 -19.38
N LEU A 362 2.34 -10.45 -19.60
CA LEU A 362 0.90 -10.27 -19.60
C LEU A 362 0.20 -10.96 -20.78
N THR A 363 0.83 -10.97 -21.96
CA THR A 363 0.18 -11.45 -23.20
C THR A 363 0.17 -12.98 -23.26
N VAL A 364 -1.00 -13.56 -23.02
CA VAL A 364 -1.22 -15.01 -23.01
C VAL A 364 -1.73 -15.55 -24.36
N ILE A 365 -2.39 -14.68 -25.15
CA ILE A 365 -2.79 -14.95 -26.53
C ILE A 365 -2.51 -13.70 -27.36
N LYS A 366 -1.93 -13.85 -28.55
CA LYS A 366 -1.77 -12.77 -29.52
C LYS A 366 -2.34 -13.19 -30.87
N GLU A 367 -3.37 -12.49 -31.34
CA GLU A 367 -4.02 -12.73 -32.63
C GLU A 367 -4.43 -14.21 -32.84
N GLY A 368 -4.94 -14.84 -31.77
CA GLY A 368 -5.34 -16.25 -31.76
C GLY A 368 -4.23 -17.26 -31.46
N ASN A 369 -2.96 -16.86 -31.46
CA ASN A 369 -1.85 -17.73 -31.10
C ASN A 369 -1.64 -17.71 -29.58
N VAL A 370 -1.70 -18.88 -28.93
CA VAL A 370 -1.41 -19.00 -27.50
C VAL A 370 0.09 -18.79 -27.26
N THR A 371 0.44 -17.77 -26.47
CA THR A 371 1.82 -17.36 -26.15
C THR A 371 2.20 -17.61 -24.70
N TRP A 372 1.30 -18.22 -23.93
CA TRP A 372 1.54 -18.68 -22.56
C TRP A 372 2.12 -20.11 -22.53
N PRO A 373 3.05 -20.44 -21.62
CA PRO A 373 3.70 -19.55 -20.65
C PRO A 373 4.78 -18.68 -21.29
N ALA A 374 5.04 -17.51 -20.69
CA ALA A 374 6.16 -16.67 -21.09
C ALA A 374 7.50 -17.34 -20.77
N PRO A 375 8.54 -17.17 -21.61
CA PRO A 375 9.87 -17.66 -21.29
C PRO A 375 10.38 -16.99 -20.00
N PRO A 376 11.23 -17.66 -19.21
CA PRO A 376 11.84 -17.05 -18.03
C PRO A 376 12.57 -15.76 -18.40
N ILE A 377 12.27 -14.67 -17.70
CA ILE A 377 12.96 -13.39 -17.90
C ILE A 377 14.42 -13.60 -17.53
N LYS A 378 15.32 -13.34 -18.48
CA LYS A 378 16.76 -13.32 -18.22
C LYS A 378 17.04 -12.14 -17.30
N GLN A 379 17.08 -12.39 -15.99
CA GLN A 379 17.58 -11.39 -15.06
C GLN A 379 19.00 -11.04 -15.50
N ALA A 380 19.29 -9.76 -15.68
CA ALA A 380 20.67 -9.31 -15.60
C ALA A 380 21.17 -9.83 -14.25
N ALA A 381 22.21 -10.68 -14.28
CA ALA A 381 22.75 -11.27 -13.07
C ALA A 381 22.96 -10.14 -12.07
N VAL A 382 22.25 -10.19 -10.94
CA VAL A 382 22.70 -9.45 -9.77
C VAL A 382 24.10 -9.96 -9.55
N ALA A 383 25.10 -9.13 -9.82
CA ALA A 383 26.49 -9.52 -9.70
C ALA A 383 26.65 -10.25 -8.37
N PRO A 384 27.24 -11.47 -8.35
CA PRO A 384 27.36 -12.24 -7.13
C PRO A 384 27.96 -11.33 -6.08
N LYS A 385 27.23 -11.16 -4.97
CA LYS A 385 27.76 -10.46 -3.80
C LYS A 385 29.10 -11.14 -3.51
N PRO A 386 30.24 -10.41 -3.47
CA PRO A 386 31.54 -11.02 -3.25
C PRO A 386 31.48 -11.96 -2.05
N PRO A 387 32.16 -13.12 -2.06
CA PRO A 387 32.10 -14.08 -0.98
C PRO A 387 32.30 -13.36 0.35
N ALA A 388 31.38 -13.55 1.29
CA ALA A 388 31.55 -13.05 2.63
C ALA A 388 32.86 -13.62 3.17
N ALA A 389 33.84 -12.74 3.38
CA ALA A 389 35.06 -13.09 4.08
C ALA A 389 34.67 -13.68 5.45
N ALA A 390 35.37 -14.75 5.84
CA ALA A 390 35.18 -15.45 7.10
C ALA A 390 35.09 -14.44 8.28
N PRO A 391 34.28 -14.75 9.31
CA PRO A 391 33.85 -13.76 10.28
C PRO A 391 35.04 -13.25 11.11
N ALA A 392 35.57 -12.09 10.72
CA ALA A 392 36.29 -11.25 11.66
C ALA A 392 35.27 -10.77 12.69
N VAL A 393 35.49 -11.19 13.93
CA VAL A 393 34.74 -10.88 15.16
C VAL A 393 34.00 -9.54 15.02
N ALA A 394 32.72 -9.64 14.65
CA ALA A 394 31.94 -8.48 14.29
C ALA A 394 31.58 -7.70 15.55
N ALA A 395 32.22 -6.54 15.69
CA ALA A 395 31.78 -5.45 16.52
C ALA A 395 30.29 -5.14 16.25
N PRO A 396 29.54 -4.68 17.27
CA PRO A 396 28.08 -4.54 17.20
C PRO A 396 27.63 -3.61 16.07
N ALA A 397 26.60 -4.07 15.36
CA ALA A 397 25.95 -3.39 14.27
C ALA A 397 25.48 -1.99 14.69
N LYS A 398 25.92 -0.98 13.92
CA LYS A 398 25.45 0.40 14.04
C LYS A 398 23.94 0.45 13.83
N SER A 399 23.24 0.83 14.89
CA SER A 399 21.87 1.29 14.84
C SER A 399 21.76 2.47 13.87
N LYS A 400 20.63 2.59 13.16
CA LYS A 400 20.16 3.89 12.63
C LYS A 400 19.67 4.75 13.80
N GLY A 401 20.53 4.94 14.80
CA GLY A 401 20.42 6.02 15.76
C GLY A 401 20.93 7.30 15.12
N HIS A 402 20.47 8.44 15.63
CA HIS A 402 21.11 9.71 15.35
C HIS A 402 22.61 9.61 15.55
N GLY A 403 23.33 10.06 14.54
CA GLY A 403 24.74 10.35 14.65
C GLY A 403 25.70 9.17 14.49
N HIS A 404 26.15 8.99 13.26
CA HIS A 404 27.55 8.62 13.06
C HIS A 404 28.21 9.71 12.22
N SER A 405 29.32 10.23 12.76
CA SER A 405 30.29 11.06 12.06
C SER A 405 30.61 10.40 10.73
N GLY A 406 30.32 11.10 9.63
CA GLY A 406 30.87 10.72 8.32
C GLY A 406 32.39 10.61 8.41
N GLU A 407 32.98 9.75 7.59
CA GLU A 407 34.44 9.71 7.45
C GLU A 407 34.97 11.14 7.31
N PRO A 408 36.04 11.52 8.04
CA PRO A 408 36.57 12.87 7.96
C PRO A 408 36.86 13.17 6.49
N MET A 409 36.34 14.28 6.00
CA MET A 409 36.56 14.73 4.62
C MET A 409 38.05 14.62 4.30
N SER A 410 38.39 14.11 3.11
CA SER A 410 39.78 14.06 2.67
C SER A 410 40.44 15.42 2.88
N ALA A 411 41.72 15.47 3.27
CA ALA A 411 42.40 16.74 3.57
C ALA A 411 42.27 17.77 2.43
N LYS A 412 42.19 17.30 1.17
CA LYS A 412 41.90 18.13 -0.01
C LYS A 412 40.48 18.69 0.00
N SER A 413 39.48 17.86 0.25
CA SER A 413 38.07 18.28 0.33
C SER A 413 37.85 19.26 1.49
N LEU A 414 38.47 19.01 2.64
CA LEU A 414 38.43 19.91 3.80
C LEU A 414 39.02 21.28 3.45
N ALA A 415 40.21 21.31 2.84
CA ALA A 415 40.87 22.56 2.42
C ALA A 415 40.04 23.35 1.40
N ILE A 416 39.40 22.67 0.43
CA ILE A 416 38.52 23.31 -0.56
C ILE A 416 37.29 23.92 0.13
N VAL A 417 36.64 23.19 1.03
CA VAL A 417 35.47 23.69 1.76
C VAL A 417 35.83 24.90 2.62
N PHE A 418 36.95 24.87 3.34
CA PHE A 418 37.42 26.03 4.12
C PHE A 418 37.81 27.21 3.24
N ALA A 419 38.44 26.99 2.08
CA ALA A 419 38.79 28.06 1.15
C ALA A 419 37.55 28.75 0.56
N ILE A 420 36.54 27.97 0.17
CA ILE A 420 35.24 28.48 -0.30
C ILE A 420 34.54 29.25 0.83
N GLY A 421 34.52 28.71 2.05
CA GLY A 421 33.96 29.38 3.22
C GLY A 421 34.65 30.70 3.55
N ALA A 422 35.99 30.74 3.50
CA ALA A 422 36.77 31.94 3.73
C ALA A 422 36.53 33.01 2.64
N LEU A 423 36.44 32.60 1.37
CA LEU A 423 36.12 33.50 0.27
C LEU A 423 34.70 34.08 0.42
N ALA A 424 33.71 33.25 0.78
CA ALA A 424 32.36 33.71 1.04
C ALA A 424 32.31 34.70 2.21
N PHE A 425 33.08 34.45 3.28
CA PHE A 425 33.15 35.33 4.44
C PHE A 425 33.83 36.67 4.12
N LEU A 426 34.87 36.65 3.27
CA LEU A 426 35.53 37.86 2.76
C LEU A 426 34.58 38.70 1.90
N LEU A 427 33.82 38.06 1.00
CA LEU A 427 32.82 38.74 0.18
C LEU A 427 31.71 39.35 1.04
N VAL A 428 31.19 38.61 2.02
CA VAL A 428 30.20 39.13 2.97
C VAL A 428 30.78 40.32 3.75
N GLY A 429 32.02 40.23 4.23
CA GLY A 429 32.68 41.32 4.94
C GLY A 429 32.93 42.59 4.09
N GLN A 430 33.13 42.43 2.78
CA GLN A 430 33.33 43.56 1.86
C GLN A 430 32.04 44.28 1.48
N PHE A 431 30.91 43.55 1.40
CA PHE A 431 29.65 44.09 0.87
C PHE A 431 28.54 44.25 1.91
N ALA A 432 28.67 43.71 3.13
CA ALA A 432 27.63 43.76 4.15
C ALA A 432 27.78 44.94 5.13
N PRO A 433 26.66 45.54 5.59
CA PRO A 433 26.66 46.54 6.67
C PRO A 433 27.24 46.02 7.99
N SER A 434 27.81 46.89 8.82
CA SER A 434 28.38 46.49 10.13
C SER A 434 27.37 45.84 11.08
N SER A 435 26.09 46.23 11.01
CA SER A 435 24.99 45.60 11.76
C SER A 435 24.72 44.16 11.33
N PHE A 436 24.94 43.83 10.05
CA PHE A 436 24.76 42.48 9.53
C PHE A 436 25.77 41.51 10.14
N LEU A 437 27.02 41.92 10.34
CA LEU A 437 28.07 41.06 10.91
C LEU A 437 27.74 40.61 12.34
N SER A 438 27.12 41.48 13.15
CA SER A 438 26.67 41.13 14.49
C SER A 438 25.55 40.09 14.46
N HIS A 439 24.50 40.32 13.65
CA HIS A 439 23.40 39.37 13.50
C HIS A 439 23.84 38.03 12.90
N PHE A 440 24.75 38.06 11.92
CA PHE A 440 25.30 36.86 11.30
C PHE A 440 26.13 36.02 12.28
N THR A 441 26.93 36.67 13.13
CA THR A 441 27.69 35.98 14.18
C THR A 441 26.76 35.29 15.17
N VAL A 442 25.71 35.99 15.62
CA VAL A 442 24.69 35.40 16.52
C VAL A 442 23.98 34.22 15.84
N PHE A 443 23.64 34.33 14.56
CA PHE A 443 23.01 33.26 13.79
C PHE A 443 23.89 32.00 13.71
N VAL A 444 25.19 32.14 13.39
CA VAL A 444 26.11 31.01 13.30
C VAL A 444 26.27 30.31 14.66
N LEU A 445 26.42 31.08 15.75
CA LEU A 445 26.49 30.53 17.09
C LEU A 445 25.18 29.83 17.50
N ALA A 446 24.03 30.41 17.17
CA ALA A 446 22.72 29.80 17.42
C ALA A 446 22.54 28.47 16.66
N CYS A 447 23.02 28.38 15.41
CA CYS A 447 23.03 27.12 14.65
C CYS A 447 23.89 26.05 15.32
N PHE A 448 25.07 26.41 15.83
CA PHE A 448 25.95 25.48 16.55
C PHE A 448 25.32 24.99 17.85
N VAL A 449 24.74 25.90 18.64
CA VAL A 449 24.00 25.56 19.85
C VAL A 449 22.80 24.66 19.51
N GLY A 450 22.02 25.00 18.49
CA GLY A 450 20.87 24.20 18.06
C GLY A 450 21.26 22.78 17.63
N TYR A 451 22.36 22.65 16.88
CA TYR A 451 22.92 21.35 16.49
C TYR A 451 23.26 20.50 17.72
N MET A 452 24.00 21.07 18.68
CA MET A 452 24.41 20.38 19.91
C MET A 452 23.20 20.00 20.80
N VAL A 453 22.19 20.86 20.88
CA VAL A 453 21.00 20.61 21.71
C VAL A 453 20.14 19.51 21.13
N ILE A 454 19.87 19.53 19.82
CA ILE A 454 19.00 18.54 19.15
C ILE A 454 19.64 17.15 19.17
N TRP A 455 20.96 17.08 18.99
CA TRP A 455 21.69 15.80 18.97
C TRP A 455 21.63 15.05 20.31
N ASN A 456 21.43 15.78 21.41
CA ASN A 456 21.35 15.21 22.76
C ASN A 456 19.93 14.80 23.18
N VAL A 457 18.93 14.90 22.30
CA VAL A 457 17.55 14.49 22.60
C VAL A 457 17.40 12.97 22.44
N THR A 458 16.78 12.32 23.43
CA THR A 458 16.52 10.87 23.40
C THR A 458 15.60 10.49 22.23
N PRO A 459 15.84 9.36 21.51
CA PRO A 459 15.03 8.97 20.35
C PRO A 459 13.52 8.82 20.57
N SER A 460 13.13 8.45 21.79
CA SER A 460 11.72 8.36 22.20
C SER A 460 11.00 9.70 22.24
N LEU A 461 11.74 10.82 22.24
CA LEU A 461 11.21 12.18 22.35
C LEU A 461 11.25 12.96 21.03
N HIS A 462 11.59 12.35 19.89
CA HIS A 462 11.59 13.07 18.61
C HIS A 462 10.24 13.64 18.21
N THR A 463 9.16 12.89 18.42
CA THR A 463 7.80 13.37 18.11
C THR A 463 7.38 14.54 19.01
N PRO A 464 7.57 14.48 20.34
CA PRO A 464 7.47 15.65 21.21
C PRO A 464 8.38 16.82 20.79
N LEU A 465 9.63 16.56 20.39
CA LEU A 465 10.57 17.58 19.94
C LEU A 465 10.05 18.30 18.69
N MET A 466 9.53 17.57 17.71
CA MET A 466 8.90 18.16 16.51
C MET A 466 7.69 19.03 16.87
N SER A 467 6.89 18.62 17.86
CA SER A 467 5.77 19.43 18.35
C SER A 467 6.23 20.72 19.05
N VAL A 468 7.34 20.67 19.81
CA VAL A 468 7.93 21.84 20.47
C VAL A 468 8.55 22.80 19.48
N THR A 469 9.30 22.31 18.49
CA THR A 469 9.93 23.17 17.48
C THR A 469 8.86 23.86 16.63
N ASN A 470 7.75 23.18 16.34
CA ASN A 470 6.60 23.81 15.70
C ASN A 470 6.00 24.93 16.58
N ALA A 471 5.85 24.71 17.89
CA ALA A 471 5.38 25.76 18.80
C ALA A 471 6.34 26.97 18.86
N ILE A 472 7.65 26.73 18.95
CA ILE A 472 8.70 27.78 19.03
C ILE A 472 8.82 28.57 17.72
N SER A 473 8.53 27.95 16.57
CA SER A 473 8.49 28.65 15.27
C SER A 473 7.53 29.85 15.26
N SER A 474 6.63 29.92 16.23
CA SER A 474 5.73 31.04 16.48
C SER A 474 6.42 32.34 16.90
N ILE A 475 7.76 32.36 17.00
CA ILE A 475 8.55 33.60 17.12
C ILE A 475 8.26 34.61 15.99
N ILE A 476 7.67 34.15 14.87
CA ILE A 476 7.11 34.98 13.80
C ILE A 476 6.16 36.07 14.34
N ALA A 477 5.49 35.83 15.48
CA ALA A 477 4.64 36.81 16.16
C ALA A 477 5.40 38.10 16.50
N ILE A 478 6.69 38.02 16.85
CA ILE A 478 7.52 39.20 17.16
C ILE A 478 7.66 40.07 15.90
N GLY A 479 7.90 39.44 14.75
CA GLY A 479 7.95 40.14 13.46
C GLY A 479 6.63 40.83 13.14
N ALA A 480 5.50 40.16 13.35
CA ALA A 480 4.18 40.75 13.15
C ALA A 480 3.89 41.92 14.11
N LEU A 481 4.26 41.81 15.39
CA LEU A 481 4.06 42.87 16.39
C LEU A 481 4.84 44.15 16.06
N VAL A 482 6.08 44.02 15.57
CA VAL A 482 6.89 45.17 15.12
C VAL A 482 6.26 45.87 13.92
N GLN A 483 5.50 45.17 13.07
CA GLN A 483 4.77 45.79 11.96
C GLN A 483 3.45 46.45 12.38
N ILE A 484 2.81 45.98 13.47
CA ILE A 484 1.58 46.55 14.02
C ILE A 484 1.86 47.84 14.80
N ALA A 485 2.93 47.86 15.60
CA ALA A 485 3.35 49.01 16.39
C ALA A 485 4.84 49.31 16.15
N PRO A 486 5.18 49.98 15.03
CA PRO A 486 6.57 50.30 14.70
C PRO A 486 7.19 51.23 15.75
N PRO A 487 8.50 51.11 16.03
CA PRO A 487 9.19 51.98 17.00
C PRO A 487 9.05 53.46 16.63
N LEU A 488 8.90 54.32 17.65
CA LEU A 488 8.63 55.77 17.52
C LEU A 488 9.59 56.53 16.58
N GLY A 489 10.80 56.02 16.33
CA GLY A 489 11.79 56.61 15.40
C GLY A 489 11.52 56.38 13.92
N GLU A 490 10.74 55.36 13.53
CA GLU A 490 10.43 55.04 12.12
C GLU A 490 9.17 55.76 11.61
N LEU A 491 8.37 56.35 12.50
CA LEU A 491 7.23 57.17 12.13
C LEU A 491 7.63 58.48 11.41
N ALA A 492 8.88 58.93 11.57
CA ALA A 492 9.38 60.16 10.94
C ALA A 492 9.61 60.02 9.41
N ASN A 493 9.69 58.79 8.87
CA ASN A 493 9.92 58.51 7.44
C ASN A 493 8.73 57.78 6.77
N ALA A 494 7.53 57.82 7.38
CA ALA A 494 6.37 57.02 6.97
C ALA A 494 5.58 57.56 5.75
N GLY A 495 6.21 58.33 4.86
CA GLY A 495 5.55 59.07 3.79
C GLY A 495 4.89 58.22 2.69
N ASP A 496 5.16 56.90 2.62
CA ASP A 496 4.67 56.04 1.53
C ASP A 496 4.40 54.57 1.93
N ARG A 497 4.24 54.30 3.23
CA ARG A 497 4.04 52.93 3.72
C ARG A 497 2.56 52.53 3.57
N PRO A 498 2.20 51.44 2.84
CA PRO A 498 0.82 50.97 2.70
C PRO A 498 0.32 50.39 4.04
N SER A 499 -0.06 51.28 4.93
CA SER A 499 -0.31 51.03 6.36
C SER A 499 -1.42 50.02 6.59
N GLY A 500 -2.53 50.11 5.84
CA GLY A 500 -3.67 49.20 5.97
C GLY A 500 -3.38 47.76 5.54
N LEU A 501 -2.68 47.56 4.42
CA LEU A 501 -2.33 46.22 3.93
C LEU A 501 -1.32 45.54 4.85
N ILE A 502 -0.28 46.27 5.26
CA ILE A 502 0.74 45.75 6.17
C ILE A 502 0.11 45.41 7.53
N LEU A 503 -0.78 46.26 8.04
CA LEU A 503 -1.51 45.99 9.28
C LEU A 503 -2.40 44.74 9.14
N GLY A 504 -3.15 44.62 8.05
CA GLY A 504 -4.00 43.45 7.79
C GLY A 504 -3.20 42.15 7.72
N LEU A 505 -2.07 42.15 7.01
CA LEU A 505 -1.17 41.00 6.92
C LEU A 505 -0.53 40.66 8.28
N ALA A 506 -0.12 41.67 9.05
CA ALA A 506 0.47 41.46 10.36
C ALA A 506 -0.53 40.89 11.37
N VAL A 507 -1.78 41.38 11.38
CA VAL A 507 -2.86 40.83 12.22
C VAL A 507 -3.22 39.39 11.80
N GLY A 508 -3.28 39.13 10.49
CA GLY A 508 -3.48 37.77 9.96
C GLY A 508 -2.36 36.81 10.37
N ALA A 509 -1.10 37.23 10.22
CA ALA A 509 0.07 36.48 10.64
C ALA A 509 0.07 36.20 12.15
N LEU A 510 -0.29 37.20 12.98
CA LEU A 510 -0.39 37.05 14.43
C LEU A 510 -1.46 36.02 14.82
N THR A 511 -2.61 36.05 14.15
CA THR A 511 -3.72 35.11 14.39
C THR A 511 -3.30 33.66 14.07
N LEU A 512 -2.72 33.43 12.90
CA LEU A 512 -2.23 32.10 12.50
C LEU A 512 -1.11 31.60 13.41
N THR A 513 -0.23 32.51 13.82
CA THR A 513 0.88 32.19 14.71
C THR A 513 0.40 31.86 16.11
N ALA A 514 -0.64 32.54 16.62
CA ALA A 514 -1.26 32.20 17.89
C ALA A 514 -1.84 30.77 17.87
N VAL A 515 -2.55 30.38 16.80
CA VAL A 515 -3.06 29.01 16.64
C VAL A 515 -1.92 27.99 16.69
N ASN A 516 -0.83 28.26 15.97
CA ASN A 516 0.33 27.38 15.94
C ASN A 516 1.02 27.26 17.31
N MET A 517 1.15 28.38 18.04
CA MET A 517 1.75 28.44 19.37
C MET A 517 0.92 27.64 20.39
N PHE A 518 -0.37 27.93 20.51
CA PHE A 518 -1.25 27.26 21.47
C PHE A 518 -1.45 25.78 21.13
N GLY A 519 -1.66 25.45 19.86
CA GLY A 519 -1.80 24.07 19.39
C GLY A 519 -0.53 23.26 19.63
N GLY A 520 0.63 23.81 19.26
CA GLY A 520 1.93 23.16 19.42
C GLY A 520 2.28 22.86 20.88
N PHE A 521 2.09 23.81 21.79
CA PHE A 521 2.33 23.57 23.23
C PHE A 521 1.30 22.63 23.86
N ALA A 522 0.02 22.70 23.46
CA ALA A 522 -1.02 21.81 23.97
C ALA A 522 -0.77 20.34 23.57
N VAL A 523 -0.40 20.10 22.30
CA VAL A 523 -0.05 18.77 21.79
C VAL A 523 1.22 18.26 22.46
N THR A 524 2.26 19.09 22.56
CA THR A 524 3.49 18.75 23.28
C THR A 524 3.19 18.29 24.70
N ARG A 525 2.38 19.06 25.45
CA ARG A 525 2.03 18.74 26.84
C ARG A 525 1.28 17.41 26.94
N ARG A 526 0.33 17.14 26.02
CA ARG A 526 -0.39 15.85 25.95
C ARG A 526 0.57 14.70 25.65
N MET A 527 1.48 14.88 24.70
CA MET A 527 2.47 13.87 24.34
C MET A 527 3.39 13.54 25.51
N LEU A 528 3.96 14.55 26.18
CA LEU A 528 4.83 14.36 27.34
C LEU A 528 4.09 13.75 28.53
N ALA A 529 2.80 14.06 28.72
CA ALA A 529 1.99 13.46 29.78
C ALA A 529 1.82 11.94 29.62
N MET A 530 1.78 11.42 28.39
CA MET A 530 1.72 9.97 28.12
C MET A 530 3.00 9.22 28.51
N PHE A 531 4.12 9.93 28.72
CA PHE A 531 5.39 9.36 29.18
C PHE A 531 5.58 9.39 30.70
N ARG A 532 4.66 10.02 31.46
CA ARG A 532 4.69 9.97 32.92
C ARG A 532 4.13 8.62 33.38
N LYS A 533 4.91 7.87 34.16
CA LYS A 533 4.49 6.64 34.82
C LYS A 533 3.51 6.92 35.95
#